data_AF-A0A195F3X5-F1
#
_entry.id   AF-A0A195F3X5-F1
#
_cell.length_a   1.000
_cell.length_b   1.000
_cell.length_c   1.000
_cell.angle_alpha   90.00
_cell.angle_beta   90.00
_cell.angle_gamma   90.00
#
_symmetry.space_group_name_H-M   'P 1'
#
loop_
_entity.id
_entity.type
_entity.pdbx_description
1 polymer ?
#
loop_
_entity_poly.entity_id
_entity_poly.type
_entity_poly.pdbx_seq_one_letter_code
_entity_poly.pdbx_strand_id
1 'polypeptide(L)'
;MLYHEMETFFKQANKKTNIILQYYVNNYKHIYSIYALWCYMTTIGVICGPLFFPQEFPTDAKYPFSVQPPIKYIIYLHQSLVGLQAAAGMCTDCNIAILLFYSAARLELLVQKIRNVRNENELDSCIKLHDEILR
;
A
#
# COMPACT_ATOMS: atom_id res chain seq x y z
N MET A 1 -16.07 1.86 0.80
CA MET A 1 -16.88 1.46 -0.38
C MET A 1 -16.04 0.63 -1.34
N LEU A 2 -14.98 1.20 -1.93
CA LEU A 2 -14.14 0.53 -2.94
C LEU A 2 -13.49 -0.80 -2.46
N TYR A 3 -13.00 -0.86 -1.21
CA TYR A 3 -12.47 -2.11 -0.63
C TYR A 3 -13.52 -3.22 -0.51
N HIS A 4 -14.78 -2.87 -0.25
CA HIS A 4 -15.86 -3.85 -0.08
C HIS A 4 -16.34 -4.39 -1.43
N GLU A 5 -16.41 -3.52 -2.45
CA GLU A 5 -16.65 -3.91 -3.84
C GLU A 5 -15.51 -4.80 -4.36
N MET A 6 -14.26 -4.45 -4.06
CA MET A 6 -13.11 -5.29 -4.34
C MET A 6 -13.28 -6.67 -3.69
N GLU A 7 -13.52 -6.74 -2.37
CA GLU A 7 -13.69 -8.02 -1.68
C GLU A 7 -14.81 -8.89 -2.28
N THR A 8 -15.94 -8.27 -2.64
CA THR A 8 -17.08 -8.95 -3.26
C THR A 8 -16.74 -9.47 -4.65
N PHE A 9 -16.04 -8.66 -5.45
CA PHE A 9 -15.54 -9.06 -6.76
C PHE A 9 -14.56 -10.23 -6.66
N PHE A 10 -13.62 -10.19 -5.72
CA PHE A 10 -12.68 -11.28 -5.47
C PHE A 10 -13.41 -12.59 -5.11
N LYS A 11 -14.50 -12.52 -4.32
CA LYS A 11 -15.34 -13.68 -3.98
C LYS A 11 -16.12 -14.24 -5.18
N GLN A 12 -16.51 -13.38 -6.13
CA GLN A 12 -17.27 -13.76 -7.32
C GLN A 12 -16.39 -14.06 -8.55
N ALA A 13 -15.08 -13.83 -8.46
CA ALA A 13 -14.16 -13.96 -9.57
C ALA A 13 -14.04 -15.43 -10.05
N ASN A 14 -14.00 -15.59 -11.37
CA ASN A 14 -13.84 -16.91 -12.01
C ASN A 14 -12.49 -17.55 -11.63
N LYS A 15 -12.41 -18.89 -11.60
CA LYS A 15 -11.20 -19.64 -11.20
C LYS A 15 -9.93 -19.16 -11.91
N LYS A 16 -10.04 -18.83 -13.21
CA LYS A 16 -8.91 -18.34 -14.02
C LYS A 16 -8.42 -16.96 -13.57
N THR A 17 -9.33 -16.01 -13.33
CA THR A 17 -9.01 -14.66 -12.82
C THR A 17 -8.42 -14.73 -11.41
N ASN A 18 -8.93 -15.63 -10.58
CA ASN A 18 -8.43 -15.83 -9.22
C ASN A 18 -6.99 -16.37 -9.21
N ILE A 19 -6.64 -17.29 -10.12
CA ILE A 19 -5.26 -17.79 -10.25
C ILE A 19 -4.28 -16.67 -10.64
N ILE A 20 -4.66 -15.83 -11.61
CA ILE A 20 -3.82 -14.72 -12.08
C ILE A 20 -3.63 -13.70 -10.96
N LEU A 21 -4.72 -13.37 -10.27
CA LEU A 21 -4.72 -12.43 -9.17
C LEU A 21 -3.90 -12.94 -7.98
N GLN A 22 -4.02 -14.23 -7.65
CA GLN A 22 -3.16 -14.87 -6.64
C GLN A 22 -1.69 -14.86 -7.04
N TYR A 23 -1.36 -15.08 -8.32
CA TYR A 23 0.01 -14.99 -8.80
C TYR A 23 0.60 -13.58 -8.60
N TYR A 24 -0.14 -12.54 -8.95
CA TYR A 24 0.28 -11.15 -8.72
C TYR A 24 0.40 -10.81 -7.23
N VAL A 25 -0.60 -11.18 -6.43
CA VAL A 25 -0.57 -10.97 -4.97
C VAL A 25 0.61 -11.70 -4.34
N ASN A 26 0.88 -12.95 -4.75
CA ASN A 26 1.97 -13.74 -4.17
C ASN A 26 3.35 -13.18 -4.53
N ASN A 27 3.55 -12.76 -5.78
CA ASN A 27 4.79 -12.12 -6.20
C ASN A 27 5.00 -10.75 -5.51
N TYR A 28 3.95 -9.93 -5.46
CA TYR A 28 4.06 -8.58 -4.91
C TYR A 28 4.12 -8.57 -3.38
N LYS A 29 3.50 -9.55 -2.71
CA LYS A 29 3.58 -9.75 -1.26
C LYS A 29 5.03 -9.86 -0.79
N HIS A 30 5.87 -10.59 -1.53
CA HIS A 30 7.27 -10.75 -1.12
C HIS A 30 8.04 -9.43 -1.21
N ILE A 31 7.89 -8.72 -2.33
CA ILE A 31 8.52 -7.40 -2.56
C ILE A 31 8.04 -6.40 -1.50
N TYR A 32 6.74 -6.35 -1.25
CA TYR A 32 6.16 -5.49 -0.22
C TYR A 32 6.71 -5.83 1.18
N SER A 33 6.74 -7.10 1.53
CA SER A 33 7.25 -7.54 2.83
C SER A 33 8.70 -7.13 3.03
N ILE A 34 9.54 -7.23 1.98
CA ILE A 34 10.93 -6.78 2.02
C ILE A 34 11.00 -5.25 2.17
N TYR A 35 10.21 -4.52 1.38
CA TYR A 35 10.18 -3.05 1.43
C TYR A 35 9.72 -2.52 2.80
N ALA A 36 8.64 -3.08 3.34
CA ALA A 36 8.13 -2.73 4.66
C ALA A 36 9.18 -3.03 5.75
N LEU A 37 9.79 -4.22 5.71
CA LEU A 37 10.87 -4.57 6.63
C LEU A 37 12.02 -3.55 6.54
N TRP A 38 12.42 -3.16 5.33
CA TRP A 38 13.48 -2.18 5.12
C TRP A 38 13.13 -0.80 5.70
N CYS A 39 11.89 -0.34 5.51
CA CYS A 39 11.40 0.92 6.06
C CYS A 39 11.44 0.92 7.59
N TYR A 40 10.92 -0.14 8.23
CA TYR A 40 10.94 -0.26 9.68
C TYR A 40 12.35 -0.43 10.24
N MET A 41 13.21 -1.21 9.59
CA MET A 41 14.62 -1.36 9.98
C MET A 41 15.35 -0.02 9.94
N THR A 42 15.10 0.80 8.91
CA THR A 42 15.68 2.15 8.80
C THR A 42 15.21 3.04 9.95
N THR A 43 13.91 3.04 10.25
CA THR A 43 13.34 3.82 11.37
C THR A 43 13.91 3.38 12.72
N ILE A 44 14.04 2.08 12.97
CA ILE A 44 14.67 1.57 14.20
C ILE A 44 16.12 2.03 14.27
N GLY A 45 16.86 2.00 13.15
CA GLY A 45 18.22 2.52 13.07
C GLY A 45 18.31 4.00 13.44
N VAL A 46 17.39 4.83 12.96
CA VAL A 46 17.31 6.26 13.30
C VAL A 46 16.97 6.46 14.79
N ILE A 47 16.02 5.70 15.33
CA ILE A 47 15.66 5.75 16.75
C ILE A 47 16.84 5.35 17.63
N CYS A 48 17.60 4.33 17.24
CA CYS A 48 18.79 3.89 17.98
C CYS A 48 20.04 4.74 17.72
N GLY A 49 20.05 5.61 16.71
CA GLY A 49 21.19 6.46 16.33
C GLY A 49 21.82 7.23 17.50
N PRO A 50 21.05 7.89 18.38
CA PRO A 50 21.55 8.58 19.57
C PRO A 50 22.31 7.71 20.58
N LEU A 51 22.21 6.38 20.49
CA LEU A 51 22.98 5.45 21.34
C LEU A 51 24.41 5.26 20.85
N PHE A 52 24.66 5.47 19.55
CA PHE A 52 25.95 5.22 18.91
C PHE A 52 26.67 6.50 18.48
N PHE A 53 25.91 7.56 18.20
CA PHE A 53 26.42 8.85 17.75
C PHE A 53 26.26 9.91 18.85
N PRO A 54 27.06 11.00 18.85
CA PRO A 54 26.97 12.10 19.82
C PRO A 54 25.75 13.02 19.58
N GLN A 55 24.61 12.45 19.19
CA GLN A 55 23.36 13.15 18.90
C GLN A 55 22.41 12.98 20.09
N GLU A 56 21.76 14.07 20.52
CA GLU A 56 20.85 14.01 21.68
C GLU A 56 19.48 13.35 21.39
N PHE A 57 19.06 13.36 20.14
CA PHE A 57 17.73 12.95 19.69
C PHE A 57 17.78 12.17 18.37
N PRO A 58 16.82 11.27 18.09
CA PRO A 58 16.77 10.53 16.82
C PRO A 58 16.79 11.42 15.58
N THR A 59 16.22 12.62 15.67
CA THR A 59 16.19 13.59 14.57
C THR A 59 16.79 14.92 15.01
N ASP A 60 17.44 15.62 14.07
CA ASP A 60 18.04 16.94 14.32
C ASP A 60 16.92 18.01 14.35
N ALA A 61 16.39 18.26 15.54
CA ALA A 61 15.32 19.23 15.78
C ALA A 61 15.75 20.25 16.83
N LYS A 62 15.59 21.54 16.52
CA LYS A 62 15.85 22.64 17.45
C LYS A 62 14.57 23.01 18.20
N TYR A 63 14.60 22.90 19.53
CA TYR A 63 13.47 23.25 20.38
C TYR A 63 13.67 24.65 20.99
N PRO A 64 12.66 25.54 20.96
CA PRO A 64 12.75 26.90 21.52
C PRO A 64 12.62 26.93 23.06
N PHE A 65 12.71 25.78 23.73
CA PHE A 65 12.52 25.61 25.17
C PHE A 65 13.58 24.68 25.75
N SER A 66 13.77 24.72 27.07
CA SER A 66 14.80 23.92 27.76
C SER A 66 14.51 22.42 27.65
N VAL A 67 15.53 21.67 27.24
CA VAL A 67 15.43 20.24 26.95
C VAL A 67 16.04 19.40 28.08
N GLN A 68 15.63 19.71 29.31
CA GLN A 68 16.04 18.95 30.50
C GLN A 68 15.06 17.81 30.80
N PRO A 69 15.47 16.78 31.55
CA PRO A 69 14.53 15.78 32.09
C PRO A 69 13.41 16.48 32.89
N PRO A 70 12.13 16.12 32.71
CA PRO A 70 11.58 14.96 31.98
C PRO A 70 11.23 15.22 30.50
N ILE A 71 11.28 16.48 30.04
CA ILE A 71 10.85 16.91 28.70
C ILE A 71 11.65 16.19 27.61
N LYS A 72 12.95 15.96 27.84
CA LYS A 72 13.83 15.18 26.96
C LYS A 72 13.26 13.80 26.61
N TYR A 73 12.70 13.07 27.59
CA TYR A 73 12.13 11.74 27.35
C TYR A 73 10.84 11.80 26.55
N ILE A 74 10.00 12.82 26.80
CA ILE A 74 8.75 13.03 26.06
C ILE A 74 9.04 13.31 24.59
N ILE A 75 10.01 14.19 24.32
CA ILE A 75 10.45 14.49 22.95
C ILE A 75 10.97 13.23 22.27
N TYR A 76 11.81 12.46 22.95
CA TYR A 76 12.37 11.23 22.39
C TYR A 76 11.28 10.23 22.00
N LEU A 77 10.30 10.02 22.89
CA LEU A 77 9.13 9.16 22.61
C LEU A 77 8.31 9.71 21.44
N HIS A 78 8.07 11.01 21.40
CA HIS A 78 7.32 11.65 20.32
C HIS A 78 8.03 11.48 18.97
N GLN A 79 9.32 11.79 18.88
CA GLN A 79 10.10 11.61 17.65
C GLN A 79 10.12 10.14 17.19
N SER A 80 10.20 9.21 18.13
CA SER A 80 10.14 7.77 17.84
C SER A 80 8.77 7.37 17.26
N LEU A 81 7.68 7.86 17.86
CA LEU A 81 6.33 7.61 17.37
C LEU A 81 6.11 8.21 15.98
N VAL A 82 6.57 9.43 15.73
CA VAL A 82 6.50 10.08 14.42
C VAL A 82 7.31 9.30 13.37
N GLY A 83 8.51 8.81 13.73
CA GLY A 83 9.31 7.95 12.86
C GLY A 83 8.59 6.64 12.48
N LEU A 84 7.91 6.01 13.44
CA LEU A 84 7.10 4.82 13.19
C LEU A 84 5.88 5.12 12.31
N GLN A 85 5.21 6.25 12.54
CA GLN A 85 4.10 6.71 11.70
C GLN A 85 4.56 6.98 10.26
N ALA A 86 5.73 7.59 10.08
CA ALA A 86 6.31 7.84 8.76
C ALA A 86 6.62 6.52 8.03
N ALA A 87 7.22 5.54 8.71
CA ALA A 87 7.45 4.21 8.13
C ALA A 87 6.14 3.50 7.75
N ALA A 88 5.12 3.57 8.59
CA ALA A 88 3.80 3.06 8.28
C ALA A 88 3.17 3.79 7.08
N GLY A 89 3.38 5.10 6.98
CA GLY A 89 2.97 5.94 5.86
C GLY A 89 3.61 5.49 4.55
N MET A 90 4.91 5.20 4.53
CA MET A 90 5.60 4.65 3.35
C MET A 90 5.03 3.28 2.95
N CYS A 91 4.57 2.46 3.89
CA CYS A 91 3.90 1.20 3.59
C CYS A 91 2.52 1.39 2.92
N THR A 92 1.91 2.58 3.00
CA THR A 92 0.59 2.83 2.39
C THR A 92 0.60 2.80 0.87
N ASP A 93 1.76 2.97 0.23
CA ASP A 93 1.93 2.82 -1.23
C ASP A 93 1.47 1.45 -1.72
N CYS A 94 1.45 0.44 -0.86
CA CYS A 94 0.97 -0.89 -1.21
C CYS A 94 -0.55 -0.99 -1.30
N ASN A 95 -1.29 -0.05 -0.71
CA ASN A 95 -2.72 0.08 -1.01
C ASN A 95 -2.92 0.48 -2.47
N ILE A 96 -2.09 1.36 -3.01
CA ILE A 96 -2.15 1.77 -4.43
C ILE A 96 -1.86 0.56 -5.32
N ALA A 97 -0.86 -0.25 -4.99
CA ALA A 97 -0.56 -1.47 -5.74
C ALA A 97 -1.74 -2.45 -5.76
N ILE A 98 -2.41 -2.66 -4.62
CA ILE A 98 -3.61 -3.51 -4.53
C ILE A 98 -4.75 -2.97 -5.41
N LEU A 99 -4.96 -1.64 -5.41
CA LEU A 99 -5.95 -0.99 -6.27
C LEU A 99 -5.62 -1.17 -7.76
N LEU A 100 -4.34 -1.03 -8.15
CA LEU A 100 -3.89 -1.26 -9.52
C LEU A 100 -4.12 -2.72 -9.95
N PHE A 101 -3.87 -3.69 -9.07
CA PHE A 101 -4.17 -5.10 -9.36
C PHE A 101 -5.66 -5.35 -9.51
N TYR A 102 -6.50 -4.72 -8.69
CA TYR A 102 -7.95 -4.77 -8.84
C TYR A 102 -8.40 -4.23 -10.20
N SER A 103 -7.92 -3.05 -10.60
CA SER A 103 -8.20 -2.47 -11.90
C SER A 103 -7.71 -3.35 -13.05
N ALA A 104 -6.49 -3.90 -12.95
CA ALA A 104 -5.94 -4.81 -13.95
C ALA A 104 -6.79 -6.08 -14.12
N ALA A 105 -7.26 -6.68 -13.02
CA ALA A 105 -8.13 -7.85 -13.07
C ALA A 105 -9.48 -7.55 -13.74
N ARG A 106 -10.06 -6.37 -13.49
CA ARG A 106 -11.29 -5.93 -14.16
C ARG A 106 -11.09 -5.69 -15.66
N LEU A 107 -9.97 -5.09 -16.06
CA LEU A 107 -9.61 -4.90 -17.46
C LEU A 107 -9.40 -6.24 -18.17
N GLU A 108 -8.77 -7.22 -17.52
CA GLU A 108 -8.57 -8.54 -18.12
C GLU A 108 -9.90 -9.28 -18.34
N LEU A 109 -10.85 -9.18 -17.41
CA LEU A 109 -12.21 -9.71 -17.60
C LEU A 109 -12.91 -9.03 -18.78
N LEU A 110 -12.76 -7.71 -18.91
CA LEU A 110 -13.31 -6.97 -20.04
C LEU A 110 -12.71 -7.47 -21.37
N VAL A 111 -11.38 -7.64 -21.43
CA VAL A 111 -10.69 -8.18 -22.62
C VAL A 111 -11.22 -9.58 -22.96
N GLN A 112 -11.44 -10.44 -21.96
CA GLN A 112 -12.02 -11.77 -22.18
C GLN A 112 -13.47 -11.71 -22.70
N LYS A 113 -14.28 -10.76 -22.21
CA LYS A 113 -15.65 -10.56 -22.73
C LYS A 113 -15.60 -10.08 -24.18
N ILE A 114 -14.79 -9.06 -24.49
CA ILE A 114 -14.61 -8.53 -25.85
C ILE A 114 -14.15 -9.63 -26.81
N ARG A 115 -13.19 -10.46 -26.41
CA ARG A 115 -12.67 -11.55 -27.27
C ARG A 115 -13.71 -12.63 -27.60
N ASN A 116 -14.74 -12.78 -26.78
CA ASN A 116 -15.81 -13.76 -26.96
C ASN A 116 -17.13 -13.15 -27.47
N VAL A 117 -17.17 -11.85 -27.76
CA VAL A 117 -18.35 -11.18 -28.33
C VAL A 117 -18.71 -11.82 -29.66
N ARG A 118 -20.00 -12.18 -29.81
CA ARG A 118 -20.54 -12.69 -31.09
C ARG A 118 -21.59 -11.76 -31.68
N ASN A 119 -22.15 -10.85 -30.88
CA ASN A 119 -23.26 -9.98 -31.26
C ASN A 119 -23.01 -8.50 -30.89
N GLU A 120 -23.62 -7.58 -31.64
CA GLU A 120 -23.50 -6.13 -31.44
C GLU A 120 -24.00 -5.67 -30.06
N ASN A 121 -25.04 -6.31 -29.51
CA ASN A 121 -25.55 -6.03 -28.16
C ASN A 121 -24.56 -6.42 -27.05
N GLU A 122 -23.75 -7.46 -27.26
CA GLU A 122 -22.69 -7.86 -26.32
C GLU A 122 -21.50 -6.90 -26.38
N LEU A 123 -21.25 -6.31 -27.56
CA LEU A 123 -20.25 -5.27 -27.75
C LEU A 123 -20.64 -3.98 -27.03
N ASP A 124 -21.90 -3.53 -27.14
CA ASP A 124 -22.42 -2.35 -26.41
C ASP A 124 -22.32 -2.54 -24.89
N SER A 125 -22.61 -3.75 -24.41
CA SER A 125 -22.46 -4.11 -22.99
C SER A 125 -21.00 -4.09 -22.52
N CYS A 126 -20.04 -4.48 -23.37
CA CYS A 126 -18.61 -4.33 -23.06
C CYS A 126 -18.18 -2.87 -23.00
N ILE A 127 -18.67 -2.02 -23.90
CA ILE A 127 -18.34 -0.58 -23.94
C ILE A 127 -18.84 0.10 -22.66
N LYS A 128 -20.06 -0.20 -22.21
CA LYS A 128 -20.60 0.30 -20.94
C LYS A 128 -19.79 -0.17 -19.72
N LEU A 129 -19.38 -1.44 -19.71
CA LEU A 129 -18.54 -1.98 -18.64
C LEU A 129 -17.14 -1.33 -18.61
N HIS A 130 -16.58 -0.98 -19.76
CA HIS A 130 -15.32 -0.25 -19.86
C HIS A 130 -15.43 1.16 -19.28
N ASP A 131 -16.51 1.88 -19.59
CA ASP A 131 -16.80 3.21 -19.03
C ASP A 131 -16.96 3.16 -17.51
N GLU A 132 -17.59 2.10 -16.98
CA GLU A 132 -17.73 1.87 -15.53
C GLU A 132 -16.41 1.49 -14.83
N ILE A 133 -15.43 0.92 -15.53
CA ILE A 133 -14.09 0.64 -14.96
C ILE A 133 -13.26 1.93 -14.85
N LEU A 134 -13.45 2.85 -15.79
CA LEU A 134 -12.67 4.09 -15.89
C LEU A 134 -13.21 5.24 -15.02
N ARG A 135 -14.46 5.14 -14.57
CA ARG A 135 -15.12 6.11 -13.70
C ARG A 135 -14.72 5.93 -12.24
#